data_AF-A0A1M4PJ89-F1
#
_entry.id   AF-A0A1M4PJ89-F1
#
_cell.length_a   1.000
_cell.length_b   1.000
_cell.length_c   1.000
_cell.angle_alpha   90.00
_cell.angle_beta   90.00
_cell.angle_gamma   90.00
#
_symmetry.space_group_name_H-M   'P 1'
#
loop_
_entity.id
_entity.type
_entity.pdbx_description
1 polymer ?
#
loop_
_entity_poly.entity_id
_entity_poly.type
_entity_poly.pdbx_seq_one_letter_code
_entity_poly.pdbx_strand_id
1 'polypeptide(L)'
;MLTINKSDKRNQVEIISIDQLVPKDHLVRKLDACIDFSFIYDLVKDMYSTETGRPSIDPVVLFKIVFIQYIFGIKSMRQTITEIETNVAYRWFLGYGLHDKIPHFTTFGKNYVRRFKDTDVFEKNIYAYPRTSNRCRIHRYRCSLHRFYPRKS
;
A
#
# COMPACT_ATOMS: atom_id res chain seq x y z
N MET A 1 -4.47 -34.99 -21.38
CA MET A 1 -5.70 -35.47 -20.70
C MET A 1 -6.46 -34.28 -20.17
N LEU A 2 -7.77 -34.21 -20.41
CA LEU A 2 -8.63 -33.14 -19.90
C LEU A 2 -9.11 -33.52 -18.49
N THR A 3 -8.88 -32.64 -17.51
CA THR A 3 -9.33 -32.84 -16.13
C THR A 3 -10.59 -32.02 -15.89
N ILE A 4 -11.71 -32.67 -15.60
CA ILE A 4 -12.98 -31.99 -15.30
C ILE A 4 -13.02 -31.74 -13.79
N ASN A 5 -13.15 -30.48 -13.39
CA ASN A 5 -13.32 -30.13 -11.98
C ASN A 5 -14.76 -30.45 -11.53
N LYS A 6 -14.92 -31.48 -10.71
CA LYS A 6 -16.24 -32.00 -10.27
C LYS A 6 -16.75 -31.41 -8.95
N SER A 7 -15.93 -30.63 -8.24
CA SER A 7 -16.29 -30.09 -6.91
C SER A 7 -16.09 -28.58 -6.85
N ASP A 8 -17.17 -27.84 -6.61
CA ASP A 8 -17.07 -26.42 -6.24
C ASP A 8 -16.63 -26.30 -4.78
N LYS A 9 -15.52 -25.62 -4.54
CA LYS A 9 -14.92 -25.42 -3.22
C LYS A 9 -15.10 -24.00 -2.67
N ARG A 10 -15.83 -23.11 -3.37
CA ARG A 10 -15.95 -21.69 -2.98
C ARG A 10 -16.55 -21.45 -1.59
N ASN A 11 -17.37 -22.38 -1.10
CA ASN A 11 -18.04 -22.27 0.20
C ASN A 11 -17.32 -23.05 1.32
N GLN A 12 -16.12 -23.59 1.07
CA GLN A 12 -15.37 -24.30 2.09
C GLN A 12 -14.84 -23.33 3.16
N VAL A 13 -14.86 -23.76 4.41
CA VAL A 13 -14.27 -23.00 5.52
C VAL A 13 -12.90 -23.60 5.82
N GLU A 14 -11.86 -22.78 5.77
CA GLU A 14 -10.47 -23.20 6.00
C GLU A 14 -9.82 -22.32 7.07
N ILE A 15 -8.98 -22.93 7.91
CA ILE A 15 -8.13 -22.24 8.88
C ILE A 15 -6.77 -22.04 8.22
N ILE A 16 -6.46 -20.81 7.81
CA ILE A 16 -5.25 -20.48 7.06
C ILE A 16 -4.67 -19.19 7.62
N SER A 17 -3.34 -19.09 7.64
CA SER A 17 -2.68 -17.80 7.89
C SER A 17 -2.63 -16.95 6.61
N ILE A 18 -2.75 -15.63 6.75
CA ILE A 18 -2.64 -14.70 5.60
C ILE A 18 -1.27 -14.81 4.93
N ASP A 19 -0.22 -15.08 5.70
CA ASP A 19 1.13 -15.27 5.18
C ASP A 19 1.21 -16.42 4.17
N GLN A 20 0.52 -17.55 4.42
CA GLN A 20 0.49 -18.69 3.52
C GLN A 20 -0.23 -18.40 2.19
N LEU A 21 -1.14 -17.42 2.16
CA LEU A 21 -1.89 -17.04 0.96
C LEU A 21 -1.06 -16.17 0.00
N VAL A 22 0.07 -15.62 0.46
CA VAL A 22 0.93 -14.75 -0.36
C VAL A 22 2.19 -15.51 -0.78
N PRO A 23 2.37 -15.79 -2.09
CA PRO A 23 3.54 -16.49 -2.60
C PRO A 23 4.85 -15.86 -2.12
N LYS A 24 5.85 -16.69 -1.81
CA LYS A 24 7.15 -16.24 -1.28
C LYS A 24 7.90 -15.33 -2.24
N ASP A 25 7.69 -15.51 -3.54
CA ASP A 25 8.32 -14.77 -4.64
C ASP A 25 7.49 -13.55 -5.11
N HIS A 26 6.33 -13.30 -4.48
CA HIS A 26 5.44 -12.19 -4.82
C HIS A 26 6.14 -10.83 -4.63
N LEU A 27 5.79 -9.86 -5.49
CA LEU A 27 6.44 -8.55 -5.50
C LEU A 27 6.34 -7.83 -4.16
N VAL A 28 5.18 -7.86 -3.50
CA VAL A 28 4.98 -7.19 -2.20
C VAL A 28 5.95 -7.68 -1.11
N ARG A 29 6.34 -8.95 -1.12
CA ARG A 29 7.35 -9.48 -0.17
C ARG A 29 8.73 -8.92 -0.45
N LYS A 30 9.06 -8.73 -1.74
CA LYS A 30 10.31 -8.07 -2.14
C LYS A 30 10.31 -6.59 -1.74
N LEU A 31 9.17 -5.92 -1.85
CA LEU A 31 9.01 -4.53 -1.42
C LEU A 31 9.18 -4.39 0.09
N ASP A 32 8.50 -5.23 0.87
CA ASP A 32 8.57 -5.21 2.33
C ASP A 32 9.98 -5.53 2.84
N ALA A 33 10.71 -6.45 2.17
CA ALA A 33 12.10 -6.75 2.50
C ALA A 33 13.11 -5.67 2.04
N CYS A 34 12.80 -4.91 0.98
CA CYS A 34 13.70 -3.87 0.45
C CYS A 34 13.58 -2.55 1.21
N ILE A 35 12.41 -2.25 1.79
CA ILE A 35 12.07 -0.92 2.29
C ILE A 35 11.67 -1.04 3.75
N ASP A 36 12.51 -0.47 4.62
CA ASP A 36 12.08 -0.16 5.97
C ASP A 36 11.19 1.08 5.93
N PHE A 37 9.95 0.97 6.42
CA PHE A 37 8.99 2.07 6.45
C PHE A 37 9.02 2.84 7.79
N SER A 38 9.85 2.41 8.75
CA SER A 38 9.94 3.02 10.09
C SER A 38 10.29 4.52 10.04
N PHE A 39 11.09 4.95 9.06
CA PHE A 39 11.49 6.35 8.86
C PHE A 39 10.29 7.31 8.70
N ILE A 40 9.12 6.80 8.31
CA ILE A 40 7.91 7.61 8.16
C ILE A 40 7.47 8.16 9.52
N TYR A 41 7.61 7.38 10.60
CA TYR A 41 7.20 7.84 11.93
C TYR A 41 8.00 9.07 12.36
N ASP A 42 9.30 9.10 12.07
CA ASP A 42 10.14 10.28 12.34
C ASP A 42 9.72 11.48 11.49
N LEU A 43 9.39 11.28 10.22
CA LEU A 43 8.96 12.34 9.31
C LEU A 43 7.62 12.97 9.69
N VAL A 44 6.72 12.20 10.31
CA VAL A 44 5.36 12.66 10.62
C VAL A 44 5.15 12.90 12.10
N LYS A 45 6.18 12.75 12.94
CA LYS A 45 6.08 12.84 14.40
C LYS A 45 5.41 14.13 14.86
N ASP A 46 5.78 15.25 14.26
CA ASP A 46 5.25 16.58 14.62
C ASP A 46 3.81 16.81 14.11
N MET A 47 3.32 15.95 13.20
CA MET A 47 2.00 16.03 12.57
C MET A 47 0.97 15.08 13.22
N TYR A 48 1.40 14.27 14.19
CA TYR A 48 0.58 13.28 14.89
C TYR A 48 0.72 13.47 16.41
N SER A 49 -0.41 13.69 17.10
CA SER A 49 -0.44 13.63 18.56
C SER A 49 -0.49 12.18 19.01
N THR A 50 0.37 11.79 19.95
CA THR A 50 0.40 10.45 20.56
C THR A 50 -0.60 10.29 21.69
N GLU A 51 -1.08 11.39 22.27
CA GLU A 51 -1.75 11.39 23.58
C GLU A 51 -3.24 11.77 23.50
N THR A 52 -3.71 12.38 22.40
CA THR A 52 -5.06 12.97 22.38
C THR A 52 -5.76 12.83 21.02
N GLY A 53 -6.99 12.31 21.04
CA GLY A 53 -7.91 12.31 19.89
C GLY A 53 -8.35 10.92 19.41
N ARG A 54 -9.13 10.89 18.33
CA ARG A 54 -9.56 9.64 17.69
C ARG A 54 -8.38 9.01 16.96
N PRO A 55 -8.13 7.69 17.08
CA PRO A 55 -7.08 7.01 16.34
C PRO A 55 -7.26 7.28 14.84
N SER A 56 -6.27 7.94 14.25
CA SER A 56 -6.17 8.16 12.81
C SER A 56 -5.59 6.91 12.15
N ILE A 57 -5.66 6.84 10.82
CA ILE A 57 -4.97 5.79 10.07
C ILE A 57 -3.47 5.91 10.34
N ASP A 58 -2.80 4.79 10.55
CA ASP A 58 -1.35 4.73 10.70
C ASP A 58 -0.68 5.42 9.49
N PRO A 59 0.24 6.37 9.72
CA PRO A 59 0.98 7.03 8.64
C PRO A 59 1.70 6.02 7.73
N VAL A 60 2.34 4.98 8.27
CA VAL A 60 3.00 3.93 7.47
C VAL A 60 2.01 3.24 6.53
N VAL A 61 0.81 2.91 7.02
CA VAL A 61 -0.24 2.31 6.20
C VAL A 61 -0.66 3.25 5.08
N LEU A 62 -0.84 4.55 5.36
CA LEU A 62 -1.17 5.55 4.33
C LEU A 62 -0.10 5.58 3.23
N PHE A 63 1.17 5.58 3.61
CA PHE A 63 2.28 5.53 2.66
C PHE A 63 2.28 4.24 1.85
N LYS A 64 2.11 3.09 2.49
CA LYS A 64 2.04 1.78 1.81
C LYS A 64 0.88 1.71 0.81
N ILE A 65 -0.28 2.33 1.09
CA ILE A 65 -1.40 2.40 0.13
C ILE A 65 -1.01 3.20 -1.13
N VAL A 66 -0.40 4.37 -0.98
CA VAL A 66 0.09 5.17 -2.12
C VAL A 66 1.18 4.41 -2.87
N PHE A 67 2.01 3.69 -2.15
CA PHE A 67 3.07 2.89 -2.72
C PHE A 67 2.53 1.73 -3.57
N ILE A 68 1.48 1.03 -3.10
CA ILE A 68 0.74 0.04 -3.91
C ILE A 68 0.19 0.70 -5.17
N GLN A 69 -0.50 1.83 -5.04
CA GLN A 69 -1.07 2.55 -6.18
C GLN A 69 0.01 2.83 -7.24
N TYR A 70 1.18 3.31 -6.82
CA TYR A 70 2.28 3.65 -7.71
C TYR A 70 2.91 2.42 -8.37
N ILE A 71 3.33 1.43 -7.58
CA ILE A 71 4.07 0.26 -8.08
C ILE A 71 3.22 -0.60 -9.00
N PHE A 72 1.93 -0.76 -8.69
CA PHE A 72 1.00 -1.55 -9.49
C PHE A 72 0.27 -0.73 -10.56
N GLY A 73 0.52 0.58 -10.64
CA GLY A 73 -0.03 1.45 -11.70
C GLY A 73 -1.55 1.64 -11.63
N ILE A 74 -2.12 1.67 -10.43
CA ILE A 74 -3.57 1.78 -10.22
C ILE A 74 -4.03 3.21 -10.47
N LYS A 75 -5.02 3.36 -11.35
CA LYS A 75 -5.47 4.66 -11.88
C LYS A 75 -6.24 5.52 -10.88
N SER A 76 -6.65 5.03 -9.72
CA SER A 76 -7.33 5.88 -8.75
C SER A 76 -7.20 5.36 -7.34
N MET A 77 -7.25 6.26 -6.37
CA MET A 77 -7.30 5.88 -4.95
C MET A 77 -8.54 5.06 -4.63
N ARG A 78 -9.70 5.38 -5.23
CA ARG A 78 -10.91 4.59 -5.04
C ARG A 78 -10.73 3.14 -5.51
N GLN A 79 -10.17 2.96 -6.70
CA GLN A 79 -9.83 1.63 -7.22
C GLN A 79 -8.77 0.94 -6.35
N THR A 80 -7.78 1.68 -5.87
CA THR A 80 -6.73 1.14 -4.98
C THR A 80 -7.34 0.55 -3.72
N ILE A 81 -8.28 1.25 -3.07
CA ILE A 81 -8.99 0.75 -1.89
C ILE A 81 -9.81 -0.50 -2.24
N THR A 82 -10.54 -0.51 -3.36
CA THR A 82 -11.30 -1.70 -3.81
C THR A 82 -10.39 -2.90 -4.08
N GLU A 83 -9.22 -2.68 -4.66
CA GLU A 83 -8.23 -3.75 -4.85
C GLU A 83 -7.68 -4.25 -3.51
N ILE A 84 -7.42 -3.37 -2.55
CA ILE A 84 -6.99 -3.77 -1.20
C ILE A 84 -8.06 -4.60 -0.48
N GLU A 85 -9.34 -4.27 -0.68
CA GLU A 85 -10.45 -5.02 -0.06
C GLU A 85 -10.46 -6.50 -0.48
N THR A 86 -10.09 -6.79 -1.73
CA THR A 86 -10.21 -8.11 -2.36
C THR A 86 -8.88 -8.85 -2.55
N ASN A 87 -7.75 -8.14 -2.58
CA ASN A 87 -6.43 -8.71 -2.80
C ASN A 87 -5.69 -8.98 -1.49
N VAL A 88 -5.55 -10.26 -1.16
CA VAL A 88 -4.88 -10.73 0.06
C VAL A 88 -3.41 -10.29 0.13
N ALA A 89 -2.70 -10.21 -1.01
CA ALA A 89 -1.31 -9.78 -1.04
C ALA A 89 -1.14 -8.30 -0.64
N TYR A 90 -2.12 -7.46 -1.01
CA TYR A 90 -2.13 -6.06 -0.61
C TYR A 90 -2.46 -5.92 0.88
N ARG A 91 -3.43 -6.69 1.39
CA ARG A 91 -3.71 -6.75 2.84
C ARG A 91 -2.49 -7.19 3.64
N TRP A 92 -1.81 -8.25 3.20
CA TRP A 92 -0.57 -8.73 3.82
C TRP A 92 0.49 -7.62 3.87
N PHE A 93 0.70 -6.90 2.77
CA PHE A 93 1.67 -5.81 2.72
C PHE A 93 1.33 -4.67 3.68
N LEU A 94 0.05 -4.37 3.87
CA LEU A 94 -0.45 -3.36 4.79
C LEU A 94 -0.50 -3.83 6.25
N GLY A 95 -0.32 -5.12 6.51
CA GLY A 95 -0.49 -5.70 7.84
C GLY A 95 -1.96 -5.85 8.27
N TYR A 96 -2.90 -5.87 7.32
CA TYR A 96 -4.33 -6.04 7.61
C TYR A 96 -4.77 -7.51 7.55
N GLY A 97 -5.58 -7.89 8.52
CA GLY A 97 -6.36 -9.12 8.56
C GLY A 97 -7.42 -9.18 7.45
N LEU A 98 -7.97 -10.38 7.20
CA LEU A 98 -9.11 -10.55 6.28
C LEU A 98 -10.39 -9.87 6.81
N HIS A 99 -10.54 -9.80 8.13
CA HIS A 99 -11.68 -9.16 8.80
C HIS A 99 -11.45 -7.68 9.10
N ASP A 100 -10.23 -7.18 8.94
CA ASP A 100 -9.92 -5.79 9.22
C ASP A 100 -10.61 -4.88 8.21
N LYS A 101 -11.17 -3.80 8.74
CA LYS A 101 -11.84 -2.78 7.93
C LYS A 101 -10.81 -1.90 7.26
N ILE A 102 -10.78 -1.93 5.94
CA ILE A 102 -9.92 -1.07 5.13
C ILE A 102 -10.44 0.38 5.22
N PRO A 103 -9.56 1.38 5.35
CA PRO A 103 -9.98 2.76 5.38
C PRO A 103 -10.67 3.19 4.08
N HIS A 104 -11.78 3.91 4.21
CA HIS A 104 -12.49 4.44 3.06
C HIS A 104 -11.66 5.51 2.32
N PHE A 105 -11.79 5.59 0.99
CA PHE A 105 -11.00 6.50 0.15
C PHE A 105 -11.11 7.98 0.55
N THR A 106 -12.24 8.40 1.11
CA THR A 106 -12.42 9.78 1.62
C THR A 106 -11.59 10.05 2.87
N THR A 107 -11.37 9.04 3.71
CA THR A 107 -10.52 9.13 4.90
C THR A 107 -9.08 9.32 4.46
N PHE A 108 -8.63 8.60 3.43
CA PHE A 108 -7.32 8.83 2.81
C PHE A 108 -7.21 10.28 2.31
N GLY A 109 -8.14 10.74 1.47
CA GLY A 109 -8.09 12.10 0.92
C GLY A 109 -8.04 13.19 1.99
N LYS A 110 -8.82 13.05 3.07
CA LYS A 110 -8.80 14.01 4.19
C LYS A 110 -7.48 13.97 4.98
N ASN A 111 -6.91 12.79 5.24
CA ASN A 111 -5.62 12.68 5.95
C ASN A 111 -4.47 13.18 5.08
N TYR A 112 -4.48 12.83 3.79
CA TYR A 112 -3.51 13.30 2.80
C TYR A 112 -3.51 14.81 2.68
N VAL A 113 -4.69 15.41 2.44
CA VAL A 113 -4.82 16.86 2.26
C VAL A 113 -4.47 17.64 3.52
N ARG A 114 -4.85 17.16 4.71
CA ARG A 114 -4.60 17.89 5.96
C ARG A 114 -3.15 17.87 6.42
N ARG A 115 -2.41 16.80 6.11
CA ARG A 115 -1.06 16.59 6.65
C ARG A 115 0.05 16.70 5.61
N PHE A 116 -0.25 16.50 4.33
CA PHE A 116 0.79 16.30 3.32
C PHE A 116 0.67 17.16 2.07
N LYS A 117 -0.40 17.97 1.95
CA LYS A 117 -0.66 18.79 0.74
C LYS A 117 0.44 19.79 0.41
N ASP A 118 1.16 20.27 1.43
CA ASP A 118 2.22 21.27 1.29
C ASP A 118 3.61 20.68 1.62
N THR A 119 3.73 19.35 1.61
CA THR A 119 4.99 18.65 1.90
C THR A 119 5.43 17.80 0.71
N ASP A 120 6.70 17.94 0.32
CA ASP A 120 7.32 17.09 -0.71
C ASP A 120 7.64 15.67 -0.20
N VAL A 121 7.17 15.28 0.98
CA VAL A 121 7.57 14.04 1.67
C VAL A 121 7.24 12.80 0.83
N PHE A 122 6.08 12.80 0.17
CA PHE A 122 5.69 11.71 -0.71
C PHE A 122 6.50 11.72 -2.01
N GLU A 123 6.63 12.88 -2.65
CA GLU A 123 7.35 12.99 -3.92
C GLU A 123 8.84 12.68 -3.73
N LYS A 124 9.56 13.37 -2.83
CA LYS A 124 10.99 13.15 -2.62
C LYS A 124 11.31 11.70 -2.24
N ASN A 125 10.53 11.06 -1.37
CA ASN A 125 10.85 9.70 -0.93
C ASN A 125 10.42 8.63 -1.94
N ILE A 126 9.21 8.72 -2.52
CA ILE A 126 8.75 7.72 -3.51
C ILE A 126 9.58 7.79 -4.79
N TYR A 127 10.01 8.99 -5.24
CA TYR A 127 10.86 9.13 -6.43
C TYR A 127 12.35 8.90 -6.19
N ALA A 128 12.88 9.12 -4.97
CA ALA A 128 14.30 8.93 -4.68
C ALA A 128 14.67 7.46 -4.39
N TYR A 129 13.83 6.71 -3.67
CA TYR A 129 14.13 5.33 -3.28
C TYR A 129 14.40 4.33 -4.43
N PRO A 130 13.72 4.39 -5.60
CA PRO A 130 14.05 3.49 -6.70
C PRO A 130 15.42 3.78 -7.35
N ARG A 131 16.11 4.88 -7.01
CA ARG A 131 17.45 5.22 -7.51
C ARG A 131 18.60 4.87 -6.57
N THR A 132 18.36 4.79 -5.26
CA THR A 132 19.45 4.74 -4.27
C THR A 132 19.72 3.36 -3.68
N SER A 133 18.78 2.42 -3.75
CA SER A 133 19.02 1.06 -3.21
C SER A 133 19.64 0.13 -4.25
N ASN A 134 20.95 -0.10 -4.16
CA ASN A 134 21.67 -1.12 -4.95
C ASN A 134 21.16 -2.56 -4.75
N ARG A 135 20.25 -2.79 -3.79
CA ARG A 135 19.59 -4.09 -3.55
C ARG A 135 18.31 -4.30 -4.36
N CYS A 136 17.65 -3.25 -4.84
CA CYS A 136 16.30 -3.37 -5.37
C CYS A 136 16.26 -3.13 -6.89
N ARG A 137 16.38 -4.22 -7.68
CA ARG A 137 16.20 -4.22 -9.15
C ARG A 137 14.73 -4.06 -9.56
N ILE A 138 14.07 -2.98 -9.15
CA ILE A 138 12.65 -2.67 -9.48
C ILE A 138 12.56 -1.66 -10.64
N HIS A 139 13.63 -1.52 -11.43
CA HIS A 139 13.79 -0.54 -12.51
C HIS A 139 12.78 -0.62 -13.68
N ARG A 140 11.79 -1.53 -13.66
CA ARG A 140 10.90 -1.80 -14.79
C ARG A 140 9.47 -1.25 -14.67
N TYR A 141 9.06 -0.72 -13.52
CA TYR A 141 7.71 -0.16 -13.32
C TYR A 141 7.73 1.37 -13.40
N ARG A 142 8.01 1.90 -14.60
CA ARG A 142 8.27 3.33 -14.83
C ARG A 142 7.35 3.87 -15.90
N CYS A 143 6.09 4.18 -15.57
CA CYS A 143 5.28 5.15 -16.32
C CYS A 143 3.93 5.40 -15.65
N SER A 144 3.69 6.64 -15.15
CA SER A 144 2.37 7.33 -15.18
C SER A 144 2.20 8.44 -14.12
N LEU A 145 3.26 9.06 -13.57
CA LEU A 145 3.05 10.09 -12.55
C LEU A 145 2.64 11.47 -13.06
N HIS A 146 2.88 11.81 -14.33
CA HIS A 146 2.52 13.15 -14.85
C HIS A 146 1.01 13.42 -14.98
N ARG A 147 0.14 12.43 -14.71
CA ARG A 147 -1.31 12.57 -14.89
C ARG A 147 -2.12 12.66 -13.59
N PHE A 148 -1.53 12.35 -12.44
CA PHE A 148 -2.30 12.22 -11.17
C PHE A 148 -2.03 13.32 -10.13
N TYR A 149 -0.86 13.95 -10.17
CA TYR A 149 -0.55 15.12 -9.33
C TYR A 149 0.12 16.18 -10.21
N PRO A 150 -0.63 17.15 -10.75
CA PRO A 150 -0.04 18.23 -11.50
C PRO A 150 0.83 19.06 -10.55
N ARG A 151 2.10 19.29 -10.94
CA ARG A 151 2.92 20.35 -10.34
C ARG A 151 2.09 21.63 -10.38
N LYS A 152 1.86 22.26 -9.23
CA LYS A 152 1.46 23.67 -9.25
C LYS A 152 2.65 24.44 -9.84
N SER A 153 2.39 25.09 -10.96
CA SER A 153 3.23 26.14 -11.55
C SER A 153 3.49 27.25 -10.55
#